data_AF-A0A9W8BIQ6-F1
#
_entry.id   AF-A0A9W8BIQ6-F1
#
_cell.length_a   1.000
_cell.length_b   1.000
_cell.length_c   1.000
_cell.angle_alpha   90.00
_cell.angle_beta   90.00
_cell.angle_gamma   90.00
#
_symmetry.space_group_name_H-M   'P 1'
#
loop_
_entity.id
_entity.type
_entity.pdbx_description
1 polymer ?
#
loop_
_entity_poly.entity_id
_entity_poly.type
_entity_poly.pdbx_seq_one_letter_code
_entity_poly.pdbx_strand_id
1 'polypeptide(L)'
;MFPRFAVPEMPVMDMNSDAMTCRTYDMSTLPRSVLQVTSEDSLKLTWFAEDRTPISTFEVKDQEIWGPCLVYFAPAKSTSKNKWFKIYEEAGTESQWCSQRVVSNKGSLVVPMNLDIPSGQYIFRAEVIGLNMAKVSNEDDASMGAQFFSNCGMLNYTSSGTQETMPAGVAFPGFYKYTDKKSLLVDPMKTKSKSYKPPGPPIVKKLPDAPPA
;
A
#
# COMPACT_ATOMS: atom_id res chain seq x y z
N MET A 1 -10.91 16.69 -1.20
CA MET A 1 -9.65 16.82 -0.44
C MET A 1 -8.92 15.49 -0.57
N PHE A 2 -7.68 15.46 -1.06
CA PHE A 2 -6.95 14.20 -1.30
C PHE A 2 -6.21 13.75 -0.04
N PRO A 3 -6.11 12.43 0.23
CA PRO A 3 -5.31 11.94 1.35
C PRO A 3 -3.83 12.23 1.10
N ARG A 4 -3.18 12.73 2.14
CA ARG A 4 -1.82 13.25 2.12
C ARG A 4 -1.00 12.50 3.17
N PHE A 5 0.09 11.85 2.75
CA PHE A 5 0.99 11.13 3.64
C PHE A 5 2.38 11.75 3.70
N ALA A 6 2.77 12.21 4.88
CA ALA A 6 4.17 12.49 5.18
C ALA A 6 4.93 11.16 5.21
N VAL A 7 6.07 11.10 4.53
CA VAL A 7 7.03 10.02 4.74
C VAL A 7 7.90 10.44 5.93
N PRO A 8 7.79 9.82 7.13
CA PRO A 8 8.88 9.92 8.07
C PRO A 8 10.11 9.26 7.44
N GLU A 9 11.29 9.83 7.61
CA GLU A 9 12.48 9.56 6.79
C GLU A 9 12.91 8.07 6.73
N MET A 10 12.54 7.22 7.71
CA MET A 10 13.06 5.84 7.81
C MET A 10 12.01 4.73 7.69
N PRO A 11 12.11 3.79 6.72
CA PRO A 11 11.11 2.74 6.50
C PRO A 11 10.89 1.85 7.72
N VAL A 12 9.69 1.26 7.83
CA VAL A 12 9.51 0.14 8.77
C VAL A 12 10.26 -1.06 8.19
N MET A 13 11.10 -1.71 9.00
CA MET A 13 11.89 -2.90 8.57
C MET A 13 11.59 -4.13 9.45
N ASP A 14 11.16 -3.91 10.70
CA ASP A 14 10.67 -4.98 11.56
C ASP A 14 9.23 -5.38 11.20
N MET A 15 9.07 -6.55 10.57
CA MET A 15 7.76 -7.10 10.16
C MET A 15 6.85 -7.47 11.33
N ASN A 16 7.38 -7.59 12.55
CA ASN A 16 6.62 -7.87 13.77
C ASN A 16 6.22 -6.60 14.53
N SER A 17 6.75 -5.43 14.16
CA SER A 17 6.43 -4.16 14.79
C SER A 17 4.97 -3.75 14.55
N ASP A 18 4.31 -3.18 15.56
CA ASP A 18 2.98 -2.58 15.42
C ASP A 18 2.95 -1.46 14.37
N ALA A 19 4.11 -0.83 14.10
CA ALA A 19 4.31 0.14 13.04
C ALA A 19 4.01 -0.42 11.64
N MET A 20 3.99 -1.75 11.45
CA MET A 20 3.55 -2.36 10.18
C MET A 20 2.10 -2.03 9.83
N THR A 21 1.26 -1.70 10.81
CA THR A 21 -0.15 -1.38 10.60
C THR A 21 -0.30 -0.03 9.90
N CYS A 22 0.16 1.05 10.55
CA CYS A 22 -0.03 2.44 10.11
C CYS A 22 1.17 3.37 10.47
N ARG A 23 2.35 2.79 10.69
CA ARG A 23 3.65 3.43 10.97
C ARG A 23 3.73 4.30 12.22
N THR A 24 3.13 5.49 12.21
CA THR A 24 3.41 6.53 13.22
C THR A 24 2.19 7.36 13.60
N TYR A 25 0.98 6.86 13.36
CA TYR A 25 -0.22 7.61 13.71
C TYR A 25 -1.12 6.82 14.64
N ASP A 26 -1.19 7.29 15.89
CA ASP A 26 -2.38 7.10 16.70
C ASP A 26 -3.57 7.64 15.89
N MET A 27 -4.45 6.72 15.49
CA MET A 27 -5.66 7.03 14.73
C MET A 27 -6.63 7.92 15.55
N SER A 28 -6.35 8.16 16.84
CA SER A 28 -7.21 8.89 17.76
C SER A 28 -7.00 10.42 17.79
N THR A 29 -5.88 10.97 17.30
CA THR A 29 -5.47 12.36 17.62
C THR A 29 -5.43 13.38 16.47
N LEU A 30 -5.87 13.05 15.25
CA LEU A 30 -5.97 14.06 14.18
C LEU A 30 -7.39 14.11 13.60
N PRO A 31 -7.96 15.30 13.33
CA PRO A 31 -9.29 15.43 12.75
C PRO A 31 -9.21 14.94 11.31
N ARG A 32 -9.66 13.71 11.05
CA ARG A 32 -9.60 13.14 9.70
C ARG A 32 -10.86 13.53 8.94
N SER A 33 -10.67 14.33 7.90
CA SER A 33 -11.63 14.42 6.81
C SER A 33 -11.83 13.00 6.26
N VAL A 34 -12.98 12.39 6.56
CA VAL A 34 -13.35 11.09 6.00
C VAL A 34 -13.67 11.31 4.52
N LEU A 35 -12.86 10.73 3.65
CA LEU A 35 -13.07 10.83 2.20
C LEU A 35 -14.40 10.17 1.84
N GLN A 36 -15.21 10.79 1.00
CA GLN A 36 -16.37 10.14 0.40
C GLN A 36 -15.93 9.60 -0.95
N VAL A 37 -16.10 8.30 -1.17
CA VAL A 37 -15.59 7.59 -2.36
C VAL A 37 -16.64 6.57 -2.81
N THR A 38 -16.97 6.57 -4.09
CA THR A 38 -17.89 5.61 -4.71
C THR A 38 -17.13 4.52 -5.48
N SER A 39 -17.83 3.49 -5.95
CA SER A 39 -17.26 2.47 -6.84
C SER A 39 -16.76 3.01 -8.18
N GLU A 40 -17.27 4.14 -8.64
CA GLU A 40 -16.90 4.78 -9.91
C GLU A 40 -15.67 5.69 -9.78
N ASP A 41 -15.28 6.02 -8.54
CA ASP A 41 -14.17 6.92 -8.28
C ASP A 41 -12.80 6.25 -8.43
N SER A 42 -11.79 7.11 -8.57
CA SER A 42 -10.39 6.75 -8.41
C SER A 42 -9.78 7.46 -7.20
N LEU A 43 -9.12 6.69 -6.34
CA LEU A 43 -8.41 7.21 -5.18
C LEU A 43 -6.99 7.63 -5.58
N LYS A 44 -6.73 8.95 -5.54
CA LYS A 44 -5.38 9.48 -5.72
C LYS A 44 -4.65 9.56 -4.38
N LEU A 45 -3.56 8.81 -4.27
CA LEU A 45 -2.66 8.78 -3.12
C LEU A 45 -1.41 9.57 -3.45
N THR A 46 -0.90 10.34 -2.49
CA THR A 46 0.31 11.17 -2.69
C THR A 46 1.25 11.10 -1.50
N TRP A 47 2.50 10.73 -1.78
CA TRP A 47 3.62 10.73 -0.83
C TRP A 47 4.43 12.02 -0.98
N PHE A 48 4.77 12.65 0.14
CA PHE A 48 5.60 13.86 0.22
C PHE A 48 6.66 13.74 1.31
N ALA A 49 7.75 14.50 1.16
CA ALA A 49 8.73 14.74 2.21
C ALA A 49 8.12 15.60 3.34
N GLU A 50 8.74 15.64 4.52
CA GLU A 50 8.16 16.31 5.71
C GLU A 50 7.79 17.79 5.46
N ASP A 51 8.56 18.49 4.63
CA ASP A 51 8.33 19.88 4.21
C ASP A 51 7.18 20.05 3.19
N ARG A 52 6.45 18.96 2.90
CA ARG A 52 5.33 18.87 1.96
C ARG A 52 5.72 19.01 0.49
N THR A 53 7.01 18.96 0.19
CA THR A 53 7.45 18.85 -1.20
C THR A 53 7.17 17.43 -1.71
N PRO A 54 6.63 17.28 -2.93
CA PRO A 54 6.44 15.96 -3.52
C PRO A 54 7.78 15.21 -3.57
N ILE A 55 7.78 13.91 -3.30
CA ILE A 55 9.01 13.10 -3.21
C ILE A 55 9.84 13.05 -4.50
N SER A 56 9.32 13.59 -5.61
CA SER A 56 10.11 13.81 -6.84
C SER A 56 11.11 14.98 -6.75
N THR A 57 11.04 15.81 -5.71
CA THR A 57 11.80 17.07 -5.63
C THR A 57 12.92 17.08 -4.59
N PHE A 58 12.86 16.19 -3.60
CA PHE A 58 13.91 15.98 -2.60
C PHE A 58 14.41 14.52 -2.69
N GLU A 59 15.70 14.36 -2.98
CA GLU A 59 16.53 13.21 -2.55
C GLU A 59 16.40 11.83 -3.22
N VAL A 60 15.41 11.54 -4.06
CA VAL A 60 15.41 10.30 -4.87
C VAL A 60 15.83 10.63 -6.31
N LYS A 61 17.05 11.15 -6.48
CA LYS A 61 17.64 11.37 -7.82
C LYS A 61 17.86 10.05 -8.56
N ASP A 62 18.00 8.97 -7.80
CA ASP A 62 18.18 7.64 -8.35
C ASP A 62 16.81 6.97 -8.38
N GLN A 63 16.35 6.65 -9.59
CA GLN A 63 15.19 5.82 -9.88
C GLN A 63 15.37 4.38 -9.35
N GLU A 64 15.97 4.20 -8.19
CA GLU A 64 16.51 2.94 -7.69
C GLU A 64 15.62 2.30 -6.65
N ILE A 65 14.54 2.94 -6.17
CA ILE A 65 13.58 2.23 -5.31
C ILE A 65 12.83 1.23 -6.17
N TRP A 66 13.21 -0.04 -6.08
CA TRP A 66 12.53 -1.14 -6.75
C TRP A 66 11.50 -1.75 -5.83
N GLY A 67 10.25 -1.82 -6.27
CA GLY A 67 9.19 -2.17 -5.35
C GLY A 67 7.78 -2.17 -5.90
N PRO A 68 6.90 -3.05 -5.38
CA PRO A 68 5.48 -2.98 -5.64
C PRO A 68 4.82 -1.80 -4.89
N CYS A 69 3.64 -1.42 -5.36
CA CYS A 69 2.68 -0.64 -4.59
C CYS A 69 1.47 -1.51 -4.23
N LEU A 70 0.99 -1.37 -3.01
CA LEU A 70 -0.12 -2.14 -2.46
C LEU A 70 -1.09 -1.20 -1.75
N VAL A 71 -2.39 -1.50 -1.85
CA VAL A 71 -3.40 -0.84 -1.02
C VAL A 71 -4.30 -1.90 -0.39
N TYR A 72 -4.58 -1.71 0.89
CA TYR A 72 -5.44 -2.57 1.69
C TYR A 72 -6.55 -1.77 2.33
N PHE A 73 -7.73 -2.36 2.46
CA PHE A 73 -8.83 -1.82 3.27
C PHE A 73 -9.05 -2.70 4.49
N ALA A 74 -9.57 -2.08 5.55
CA ALA A 74 -10.09 -2.74 6.73
C ALA A 74 -11.34 -2.00 7.22
N PRO A 75 -12.42 -2.69 7.59
CA PRO A 75 -13.60 -2.03 8.15
C PRO A 75 -13.24 -1.30 9.45
N ALA A 76 -13.61 -0.02 9.54
CA ALA A 76 -13.15 0.86 10.62
C ALA A 76 -13.58 0.40 12.01
N LYS A 77 -14.75 -0.25 12.12
CA LYS A 77 -15.31 -0.77 13.38
C LYS A 77 -14.83 -2.17 13.74
N SER A 78 -14.04 -2.84 12.91
CA SER A 78 -13.60 -4.21 13.19
C SER A 78 -12.49 -4.26 14.23
N THR A 79 -12.72 -5.07 15.27
CA THR A 79 -11.75 -5.40 16.33
C THR A 79 -10.84 -6.58 15.96
N SER A 80 -11.11 -7.28 14.85
CA SER A 80 -10.28 -8.38 14.37
C SER A 80 -8.89 -7.89 13.98
N LYS A 81 -7.84 -8.65 14.32
CA LYS A 81 -6.49 -8.44 13.76
C LYS A 81 -6.43 -8.82 12.27
N ASN A 82 -7.17 -9.86 11.88
CA ASN A 82 -7.27 -10.35 10.50
C ASN A 82 -8.38 -9.60 9.75
N LYS A 83 -8.15 -8.33 9.45
CA LYS A 83 -9.18 -7.46 8.84
C LYS A 83 -8.72 -6.76 7.55
N TRP A 84 -7.45 -6.87 7.20
CA TRP A 84 -6.90 -6.19 6.03
C TRP A 84 -7.06 -7.05 4.79
N PHE A 85 -7.81 -6.58 3.80
CA PHE A 85 -7.91 -7.22 2.50
C PHE A 85 -7.34 -6.31 1.41
N LYS A 86 -6.73 -6.91 0.39
CA LYS A 86 -6.03 -6.17 -0.66
C LYS A 86 -7.03 -5.66 -1.70
N ILE A 87 -6.98 -4.36 -2.00
CA ILE A 87 -7.88 -3.71 -2.98
C ILE A 87 -7.15 -3.29 -4.25
N TYR A 88 -5.83 -3.19 -4.17
CA TYR A 88 -4.98 -2.84 -5.29
C TYR A 88 -3.59 -3.42 -5.08
N GLU A 89 -2.99 -3.84 -6.18
CA GLU A 89 -1.63 -4.33 -6.23
C GLU A 89 -1.03 -3.96 -7.57
N GLU A 90 0.23 -3.54 -7.55
CA GLU A 90 1.00 -3.40 -8.76
C GLU A 90 2.48 -3.66 -8.50
N ALA A 91 3.04 -4.64 -9.22
CA ALA A 91 4.47 -4.91 -9.21
C ALA A 91 5.22 -3.87 -10.06
N GLY A 92 4.95 -3.88 -11.36
CA GLY A 92 5.48 -2.93 -12.33
C GLY A 92 5.30 -3.42 -13.76
N THR A 93 5.80 -2.65 -14.72
CA THR A 93 5.80 -2.95 -16.15
C THR A 93 7.06 -3.73 -16.55
N GLU A 94 7.31 -3.93 -17.86
CA GLU A 94 8.56 -4.53 -18.34
C GLU A 94 9.81 -3.72 -17.97
N SER A 95 9.67 -2.39 -17.83
CA SER A 95 10.79 -1.47 -17.68
C SER A 95 10.81 -0.72 -16.36
N GLN A 96 9.72 -0.76 -15.58
CA GLN A 96 9.58 0.11 -14.41
C GLN A 96 8.75 -0.52 -13.30
N TRP A 97 9.27 -0.52 -12.08
CA TRP A 97 8.57 -0.83 -10.85
C TRP A 97 7.50 0.21 -10.53
N CYS A 98 6.45 -0.19 -9.81
CA CYS A 98 5.41 0.73 -9.39
C CYS A 98 5.99 1.90 -8.57
N SER A 99 6.90 1.62 -7.63
CA SER A 99 7.61 2.63 -6.83
C SER A 99 8.31 3.68 -7.68
N GLN A 100 9.05 3.26 -8.72
CA GLN A 100 9.73 4.16 -9.64
C GLN A 100 8.71 5.07 -10.36
N ARG A 101 7.56 4.52 -10.77
CA ARG A 101 6.51 5.33 -11.43
C ARG A 101 5.86 6.31 -10.47
N VAL A 102 5.62 5.92 -9.21
CA VAL A 102 5.13 6.83 -8.17
C VAL A 102 6.09 8.01 -7.99
N VAL A 103 7.40 7.75 -7.92
CA VAL A 103 8.42 8.81 -7.84
C VAL A 103 8.38 9.71 -9.09
N SER A 104 8.39 9.12 -10.30
CA SER A 104 8.29 9.90 -11.55
C SER A 104 7.02 10.74 -11.63
N ASN A 105 5.92 10.27 -11.05
CA ASN A 105 4.62 10.96 -11.01
C ASN A 105 4.48 11.88 -9.78
N LYS A 106 5.58 12.46 -9.29
CA LYS A 106 5.57 13.40 -8.16
C LYS A 106 4.93 12.81 -6.90
N GLY A 107 5.30 11.57 -6.61
CA GLY A 107 4.78 10.81 -5.47
C GLY A 107 3.32 10.38 -5.63
N SER A 108 2.75 10.36 -6.84
CA SER A 108 1.33 10.05 -7.04
C SER A 108 1.07 8.61 -7.48
N LEU A 109 0.10 7.97 -6.84
CA LEU A 109 -0.53 6.71 -7.28
C LEU A 109 -2.03 6.93 -7.46
N VAL A 110 -2.62 6.41 -8.53
CA VAL A 110 -4.07 6.44 -8.77
C VAL A 110 -4.59 5.02 -8.70
N VAL A 111 -5.57 4.80 -7.83
CA VAL A 111 -6.13 3.48 -7.58
C VAL A 111 -7.60 3.48 -7.99
N PRO A 112 -8.01 2.71 -9.00
CA PRO A 112 -9.41 2.56 -9.32
C PRO A 112 -10.10 1.84 -8.17
N MET A 113 -11.23 2.40 -7.71
CA MET A 113 -11.98 1.76 -6.63
C MET A 113 -12.65 0.52 -7.18
N ASN A 114 -13.66 0.62 -8.05
CA ASN A 114 -14.33 -0.51 -8.70
C ASN A 114 -14.41 -1.79 -7.84
N LEU A 115 -14.70 -1.67 -6.53
CA LEU A 115 -14.68 -2.78 -5.58
C LEU A 115 -16.09 -3.36 -5.41
N ASP A 116 -16.22 -4.68 -5.51
CA ASP A 116 -17.46 -5.36 -5.13
C ASP A 116 -17.35 -5.77 -3.66
N ILE A 117 -17.49 -4.80 -2.76
CA ILE A 117 -17.47 -4.95 -1.29
C ILE A 117 -18.61 -4.13 -0.65
N PRO A 118 -19.04 -4.45 0.58
CA PRO A 118 -20.10 -3.70 1.24
C PRO A 118 -19.79 -2.21 1.41
N SER A 119 -20.79 -1.35 1.23
CA SER A 119 -20.70 0.07 1.57
C SER A 119 -20.41 0.25 3.07
N GLY A 120 -19.64 1.27 3.43
CA GLY A 120 -19.33 1.56 4.83
C GLY A 120 -18.06 2.36 5.05
N GLN A 121 -17.71 2.53 6.32
CA GLN A 121 -16.50 3.24 6.72
C GLN A 121 -15.30 2.28 6.79
N TYR A 122 -14.23 2.64 6.08
CA TYR A 122 -13.00 1.88 5.98
C TYR A 122 -11.80 2.70 6.42
N ILE A 123 -10.84 2.01 7.02
CA ILE A 123 -9.46 2.45 7.09
C ILE A 123 -8.76 1.85 5.87
N PHE A 124 -8.04 2.68 5.13
CA PHE A 124 -7.17 2.18 4.07
C PHE A 124 -5.72 2.33 4.46
N ARG A 125 -4.89 1.38 4.04
CA ARG A 125 -3.43 1.34 4.21
C ARG A 125 -2.80 1.31 2.82
N ALA A 126 -2.07 2.37 2.48
CA ALA A 126 -1.29 2.46 1.25
C ALA A 126 0.18 2.14 1.58
N GLU A 127 0.81 1.29 0.77
CA GLU A 127 2.15 0.78 1.01
C GLU A 127 2.97 0.76 -0.28
N VAL A 128 4.21 1.23 -0.19
CA VAL A 128 5.28 0.93 -1.14
C VAL A 128 6.30 0.05 -0.41
N ILE A 129 6.75 -1.03 -1.05
CA ILE A 129 7.78 -1.91 -0.47
C ILE A 129 9.08 -1.71 -1.25
N GLY A 130 10.12 -1.14 -0.62
CA GLY A 130 11.46 -1.07 -1.19
C GLY A 130 12.19 -2.40 -1.07
N LEU A 131 12.73 -2.89 -2.18
CA LEU A 131 13.40 -4.20 -2.28
C LEU A 131 14.91 -4.11 -2.51
N ASN A 132 15.48 -2.90 -2.50
CA ASN A 132 16.89 -2.67 -2.85
C ASN A 132 17.87 -3.48 -2.01
N MET A 133 17.50 -3.73 -0.75
CA MET A 133 18.29 -4.48 0.22
C MET A 133 17.66 -5.83 0.58
N ALA A 134 16.62 -6.26 -0.15
CA ALA A 134 15.82 -7.45 0.15
C ALA A 134 16.52 -8.79 -0.13
N LYS A 135 17.78 -8.78 -0.58
CA LYS A 135 18.58 -10.01 -0.79
C LYS A 135 19.04 -10.64 0.53
N VAL A 136 19.01 -9.88 1.63
CA VAL A 136 19.28 -10.31 3.00
C VAL A 136 18.02 -10.07 3.82
N SER A 137 17.67 -10.98 4.73
CA SER A 137 16.49 -10.80 5.58
C SER A 137 16.71 -9.70 6.63
N ASN A 138 15.67 -8.94 6.97
CA ASN A 138 15.71 -8.00 8.11
C ASN A 138 16.00 -8.72 9.44
N GLU A 139 15.71 -10.02 9.54
CA GLU A 139 16.01 -10.86 10.71
C GLU A 139 17.50 -11.21 10.81
N ASP A 140 18.16 -11.39 9.66
CA ASP A 140 19.59 -11.69 9.60
C ASP A 140 20.44 -10.44 9.79
N ASP A 141 19.98 -9.30 9.26
CA ASP A 141 20.60 -7.99 9.40
C ASP A 141 19.52 -6.89 9.43
N ALA A 142 19.36 -6.26 10.58
CA ALA A 142 18.34 -5.22 10.80
C ALA A 142 18.55 -3.95 9.97
N SER A 143 19.73 -3.75 9.36
CA SER A 143 20.01 -2.65 8.43
C SER A 143 19.69 -2.99 6.97
N MET A 144 19.40 -4.26 6.69
CA MET A 144 19.07 -4.79 5.36
C MET A 144 17.62 -5.29 5.32
N GLY A 145 17.20 -5.79 4.16
CA GLY A 145 15.89 -6.41 3.94
C GLY A 145 14.86 -5.52 3.26
N ALA A 146 13.61 -5.99 3.29
CA ALA A 146 12.49 -5.28 2.70
C ALA A 146 12.16 -4.04 3.53
N GLN A 147 11.83 -2.95 2.85
CA GLN A 147 11.58 -1.64 3.44
C GLN A 147 10.12 -1.25 3.24
N PHE A 148 9.34 -1.11 4.31
CA PHE A 148 7.90 -0.89 4.24
C PHE A 148 7.55 0.59 4.47
N PHE A 149 7.08 1.26 3.40
CA PHE A 149 6.60 2.64 3.43
C PHE A 149 5.07 2.65 3.46
N SER A 150 4.50 2.32 4.63
CA SER A 150 3.05 2.24 4.83
C SER A 150 2.48 3.45 5.56
N ASN A 151 1.28 3.87 5.16
CA ASN A 151 0.50 4.92 5.81
C ASN A 151 -1.00 4.65 5.70
N CYS A 152 -1.79 5.20 6.64
CA CYS A 152 -3.23 4.94 6.71
C CYS A 152 -4.09 6.20 6.63
N GLY A 153 -5.26 6.09 5.98
CA GLY A 153 -6.30 7.10 5.96
C GLY A 153 -7.70 6.51 6.21
N MET A 154 -8.73 7.35 6.20
CA MET A 154 -10.12 6.92 6.38
C MET A 154 -10.98 7.37 5.21
N LEU A 155 -11.94 6.54 4.84
CA LEU A 155 -12.94 6.83 3.83
C LEU A 155 -14.28 6.19 4.17
N ASN A 156 -15.35 6.77 3.64
CA ASN A 156 -16.64 6.13 3.48
C ASN A 156 -16.74 5.68 2.03
N TYR A 157 -16.92 4.38 1.84
CA TYR A 157 -17.08 3.75 0.55
C TYR A 157 -18.56 3.50 0.26
N THR A 158 -19.02 3.94 -0.91
CA THR A 158 -20.34 3.62 -1.45
C THR A 158 -20.17 2.69 -2.63
N SER A 159 -20.56 1.43 -2.47
CA SER A 159 -20.50 0.44 -3.55
C SER A 159 -21.78 0.47 -4.41
N SER A 160 -21.61 0.23 -5.71
CA SER A 160 -22.68 -0.16 -6.63
C SER A 160 -22.79 -1.68 -6.81
N GLY A 161 -21.96 -2.44 -6.10
CA GLY A 161 -21.94 -3.90 -6.13
C GLY A 161 -23.04 -4.55 -5.30
N THR A 162 -23.08 -5.88 -5.34
CA THR A 162 -24.07 -6.70 -4.62
C THR A 162 -23.43 -7.53 -3.50
N GLN A 163 -22.11 -7.46 -3.34
CA GLN A 163 -21.40 -8.19 -2.30
C GLN A 163 -21.78 -7.67 -0.90
N GLU A 164 -22.41 -8.52 -0.10
CA GLU A 164 -22.80 -8.20 1.29
C GLU A 164 -21.81 -8.73 2.34
N THR A 165 -21.02 -9.76 2.00
CA THR A 165 -20.05 -10.34 2.94
C THR A 165 -18.67 -9.73 2.79
N MET A 166 -18.04 -9.46 3.93
CA MET A 166 -16.69 -8.92 3.97
C MET A 166 -15.65 -9.94 3.44
N PRO A 167 -14.67 -9.51 2.65
CA PRO A 167 -13.55 -10.36 2.25
C PRO A 167 -12.75 -10.86 3.45
N ALA A 168 -12.17 -12.07 3.32
CA ALA A 168 -11.22 -12.57 4.30
C ALA A 168 -10.00 -11.64 4.39
N GLY A 169 -9.63 -11.27 5.62
CA GLY A 169 -8.52 -10.36 5.88
C GLY A 169 -7.26 -11.07 6.38
N VAL A 170 -6.16 -10.34 6.35
CA VAL A 170 -4.87 -10.68 6.95
C VAL A 170 -4.53 -9.69 8.07
N ALA A 171 -3.50 -9.99 8.86
CA ALA A 171 -3.02 -9.13 9.94
C ALA A 171 -1.74 -8.37 9.57
N PHE A 172 -1.70 -7.09 9.94
CA PHE A 172 -0.47 -6.31 10.02
C PHE A 172 -0.35 -5.84 11.49
N PRO A 173 0.78 -6.12 12.18
CA PRO A 173 1.82 -7.10 11.82
C PRO A 173 1.29 -8.56 11.83
N GLY A 174 2.13 -9.50 11.35
CA GLY A 174 1.90 -10.95 11.51
C GLY A 174 1.68 -11.73 10.21
N PHE A 175 1.22 -11.09 9.13
CA PHE A 175 1.08 -11.75 7.84
C PHE A 175 2.41 -11.84 7.06
N TYR A 176 3.17 -10.75 6.94
CA TYR A 176 4.49 -10.77 6.30
C TYR A 176 5.48 -11.62 7.10
N LYS A 177 6.37 -12.30 6.38
CA LYS A 177 7.36 -13.22 6.95
C LYS A 177 8.73 -12.93 6.35
N TYR A 178 9.75 -12.90 7.21
CA TYR A 178 11.16 -12.79 6.83
C TYR A 178 11.58 -13.89 5.84
N THR A 179 10.97 -15.07 5.94
CA THR A 179 11.26 -16.22 5.09
C THR A 179 10.52 -16.21 3.74
N ASP A 180 9.79 -15.15 3.39
CA ASP A 180 9.06 -15.07 2.12
C ASP A 180 10.00 -14.83 0.93
N LYS A 181 10.57 -15.93 0.42
CA LYS A 181 11.47 -15.94 -0.74
C LYS A 181 10.78 -15.66 -2.08
N LYS A 182 9.46 -15.50 -2.11
CA LYS A 182 8.72 -15.21 -3.34
C LYS A 182 8.57 -13.70 -3.55
N SER A 183 8.58 -12.93 -2.46
CA SER A 183 8.23 -11.52 -2.50
C SER A 183 9.15 -10.64 -1.64
N LEU A 184 9.49 -11.04 -0.42
CA LEU A 184 10.15 -10.14 0.55
C LEU A 184 11.65 -10.43 0.75
N LEU A 185 12.10 -11.65 0.50
CA LEU A 185 13.50 -12.07 0.50
C LEU A 185 13.90 -12.43 -0.93
N VAL A 186 14.22 -11.41 -1.72
CA VAL A 186 14.46 -11.52 -3.17
C VAL A 186 15.71 -10.76 -3.59
N ASP A 187 16.37 -11.24 -4.65
CA ASP A 187 17.46 -10.50 -5.29
C ASP A 187 16.87 -9.52 -6.31
N PRO A 188 16.82 -8.21 -6.02
CA PRO A 188 16.11 -7.27 -6.87
C PRO A 188 16.79 -7.09 -8.24
N MET A 189 18.11 -7.33 -8.34
CA MET A 189 18.85 -7.27 -9.61
C MET A 189 18.45 -8.37 -10.60
N LYS A 190 17.96 -9.51 -10.07
CA LYS A 190 17.49 -10.65 -10.88
C LYS A 190 15.98 -10.66 -11.03
N THR A 191 15.27 -9.83 -10.27
CA THR A 191 13.81 -9.81 -10.23
C THR A 191 13.29 -8.83 -11.26
N LYS A 192 12.58 -9.33 -12.27
CA LYS A 192 11.90 -8.47 -13.23
C LYS A 192 10.58 -7.99 -12.65
N SER A 193 10.34 -6.68 -12.68
CA SER A 193 9.14 -6.01 -12.16
C SER A 193 7.84 -6.61 -12.67
N LYS A 194 7.73 -6.95 -13.96
CA LYS A 194 6.50 -7.54 -14.52
C LYS A 194 6.17 -8.93 -13.99
N SER A 195 7.18 -9.74 -13.70
CA SER A 195 7.00 -11.13 -13.22
C SER A 195 7.03 -11.26 -11.70
N TYR A 196 7.39 -10.18 -11.00
CA TYR A 196 7.42 -10.15 -9.55
C TYR A 196 6.00 -10.36 -9.00
N LYS A 197 5.91 -11.14 -7.92
CA LYS A 197 4.63 -11.42 -7.24
C LYS A 197 4.59 -10.58 -5.97
N PRO A 198 3.76 -9.53 -5.89
CA PRO A 198 3.62 -8.77 -4.66
C PRO A 198 3.10 -9.67 -3.51
N PRO A 199 3.56 -9.43 -2.27
CA PRO A 199 3.10 -10.20 -1.12
C PRO A 199 1.63 -9.84 -0.81
N GLY A 200 0.97 -10.66 -0.02
CA GLY A 200 -0.41 -10.41 0.40
C GLY A 200 -1.42 -11.41 -0.15
N PRO A 201 -2.67 -11.36 0.34
CA PRO A 201 -3.77 -12.11 -0.25
C PRO A 201 -4.06 -11.62 -1.69
N PRO A 202 -4.84 -12.37 -2.48
CA PRO A 202 -5.36 -11.89 -3.75
C PRO A 202 -6.13 -10.57 -3.61
N ILE A 203 -6.19 -9.78 -4.68
CA ILE A 203 -7.06 -8.60 -4.74
C ILE A 203 -8.52 -9.06 -4.62
N VAL A 204 -9.32 -8.31 -3.87
CA VAL A 204 -10.77 -8.52 -3.79
C VAL A 204 -11.44 -8.43 -5.15
N LYS A 205 -12.64 -9.00 -5.26
CA LYS A 205 -13.43 -8.95 -6.48
C LYS A 205 -13.63 -7.50 -6.93
N LYS A 206 -13.31 -7.24 -8.19
CA LYS A 206 -13.56 -5.97 -8.87
C LYS A 206 -14.92 -6.00 -9.57
N LEU A 207 -15.61 -4.88 -9.55
CA LEU A 207 -16.73 -4.60 -10.44
C LEU A 207 -16.20 -4.51 -11.88
N PRO A 208 -17.02 -4.85 -12.89
CA PRO A 208 -16.67 -4.59 -14.27
C PRO A 208 -16.31 -3.12 -14.43
N ASP A 209 -15.30 -2.83 -15.26
CA ASP A 209 -15.03 -1.44 -15.63
C ASP A 209 -16.30 -0.86 -16.27
N ALA A 210 -16.65 0.37 -15.88
CA ALA A 210 -17.76 1.07 -16.50
C ALA A 210 -17.55 1.10 -18.02
N PRO A 211 -18.59 0.87 -18.85
CA PRO A 211 -18.46 1.02 -20.28
C PRO A 211 -17.87 2.40 -20.59
N PRO A 212 -16.91 2.52 -21.54
CA PRO A 212 -16.43 3.82 -21.96
C PRO A 212 -17.62 4.67 -22.41
N ALA A 213 -17.72 5.88 -21.84
CA ALA A 213 -18.74 6.87 -22.18
C ALA A 213 -18.63 7.33 -23.64
#